data_AF-A0A2N1MCV2-F1
#
_entry.id   AF-A0A2N1MCV2-F1
#
_cell.length_a   1.000
_cell.length_b   1.000
_cell.length_c   1.000
_cell.angle_alpha   90.00
_cell.angle_beta   90.00
_cell.angle_gamma   90.00
#
_symmetry.space_group_name_H-M   'P 1'
#
loop_
_entity.id
_entity.type
_entity.pdbx_description
1 polymer ?
#
loop_
_entity_poly.entity_id
_entity_poly.type
_entity_poly.pdbx_seq_one_letter_code
_entity_poly.pdbx_strand_id
1 'polypeptide(L)'
;MKTLFFSEFSDWNLINFLKFRQMEDNWSADKQKEHGTYTKTLGKIAGSESSEYRSMAVSALKIFPEILNTRAVNDFWQDVEKLNRRNKINNSKVGVDVGEWEFSAKATATKTIGDRCRSARINQSILNGLLEYNLDDNQVKDIRVPFLQFAGTNGQLLIEDLMEGFYVVLPGPKFELPTKLKSIGKLKTCIGVIKLVMEMYVKTCKTIENVETSHTDFDDIFDVDDTVKSITHNKYNHICKPWWTPKKSNNP
;
A
#
# COMPACT_ATOMS: atom_id res chain seq x y z
N MET A 1 20.64 -10.51 13.92
CA MET A 1 20.90 -10.18 12.50
C MET A 1 22.41 -10.17 12.32
N LYS A 2 22.94 -10.96 11.40
CA LYS A 2 24.37 -11.12 11.18
C LYS A 2 24.68 -10.44 9.84
N THR A 3 25.27 -9.26 9.91
CA THR A 3 25.78 -8.54 8.73
C THR A 3 27.05 -9.23 8.24
N LEU A 4 27.23 -9.35 6.92
CA LEU A 4 28.42 -9.97 6.32
C LEU A 4 29.63 -9.01 6.26
N PHE A 5 29.43 -7.72 6.58
CA PHE A 5 30.46 -6.69 6.52
C PHE A 5 31.75 -7.08 7.27
N PHE A 6 31.61 -7.59 8.49
CA PHE A 6 32.77 -7.96 9.34
C PHE A 6 33.40 -9.30 8.97
N SER A 7 32.81 -10.06 8.04
CA SER A 7 33.45 -11.26 7.47
C SER A 7 34.07 -11.02 6.09
N GLU A 8 33.64 -9.97 5.38
CA GLU A 8 34.03 -9.74 3.98
C GLU A 8 35.02 -8.57 3.81
N PHE A 9 35.07 -7.63 4.75
CA PHE A 9 35.89 -6.42 4.64
C PHE A 9 36.94 -6.34 5.75
N SER A 10 38.11 -5.79 5.43
CA SER A 10 39.18 -5.49 6.41
C SER A 10 39.00 -4.13 7.09
N ASP A 11 38.28 -3.22 6.45
CA ASP A 11 38.24 -1.81 6.84
C ASP A 11 37.02 -1.51 7.72
N TRP A 12 37.12 -1.92 8.98
CA TRP A 12 36.03 -1.86 9.97
C TRP A 12 35.81 -0.45 10.52
N ASN A 13 35.47 0.49 9.66
CA ASN A 13 35.07 1.84 10.05
C ASN A 13 33.54 2.02 9.92
N LEU A 14 32.99 2.96 10.70
CA LEU A 14 31.55 3.20 10.74
C LEU A 14 31.01 3.64 9.37
N ILE A 15 31.75 4.44 8.60
CA ILE A 15 31.25 4.97 7.33
C ILE A 15 31.13 3.88 6.25
N ASN A 16 32.10 2.98 6.16
CA ASN A 16 32.08 1.84 5.23
C ASN A 16 30.99 0.85 5.65
N PHE A 17 30.83 0.62 6.96
CA PHE A 17 29.73 -0.16 7.47
C PHE A 17 28.37 0.44 7.05
N LEU A 18 28.18 1.75 7.22
CA LEU A 18 26.93 2.43 6.84
C LEU A 18 26.68 2.38 5.33
N LYS A 19 27.71 2.55 4.50
CA LYS A 19 27.62 2.39 3.03
C LYS A 19 27.25 0.97 2.62
N PHE A 20 27.85 -0.04 3.26
CA PHE A 20 27.50 -1.44 3.04
C PHE A 20 26.05 -1.73 3.44
N ARG A 21 25.65 -1.29 4.64
CA ARG A 21 24.28 -1.46 5.16
C ARG A 21 23.23 -0.78 4.28
N GLN A 22 23.56 0.33 3.61
CA GLN A 22 22.65 1.00 2.67
C GLN A 22 22.31 0.15 1.44
N MET A 23 23.15 -0.83 1.10
CA MET A 23 22.93 -1.76 -0.02
C MET A 23 22.15 -3.03 0.39
N GLU A 24 21.90 -3.24 1.68
CA GLU A 24 21.16 -4.41 2.16
C GLU A 24 19.64 -4.16 2.20
N ASP A 25 18.85 -5.17 1.83
CA ASP A 25 17.37 -5.09 1.77
C ASP A 25 16.70 -4.70 3.10
N ASN A 26 17.39 -4.92 4.22
CA ASN A 26 16.91 -4.64 5.57
C ASN A 26 17.50 -3.35 6.16
N TRP A 27 18.02 -2.46 5.32
CA TRP A 27 18.46 -1.12 5.72
C TRP A 27 17.35 -0.36 6.41
N SER A 28 17.61 0.15 7.62
CA SER A 28 16.56 0.84 8.40
C SER A 28 16.48 2.35 8.19
N ALA A 29 17.50 2.95 7.57
CA ALA A 29 17.67 4.40 7.48
C ALA A 29 17.55 5.14 8.84
N ASP A 30 17.74 4.42 9.96
CA ASP A 30 17.64 4.94 11.31
C ASP A 30 19.04 5.01 11.93
N LYS A 31 19.47 6.23 12.24
CA LYS A 31 20.81 6.50 12.78
C LYS A 31 21.11 5.70 14.05
N GLN A 32 20.20 5.68 15.01
CA GLN A 32 20.42 5.01 16.29
C GLN A 32 20.44 3.49 16.12
N LYS A 33 19.55 2.96 15.28
CA LYS A 33 19.44 1.52 15.01
C LYS A 33 20.67 0.98 14.29
N GLU A 34 21.18 1.69 13.30
CA GLU A 34 22.35 1.26 12.52
C GLU A 34 23.64 1.40 13.33
N HIS A 35 23.80 2.49 14.09
CA HIS A 35 24.90 2.65 15.05
C HIS A 35 24.88 1.59 16.16
N GLY A 36 23.70 1.29 16.68
CA GLY A 36 23.48 0.21 17.63
C GLY A 36 23.81 -1.17 17.04
N THR A 37 23.56 -1.38 15.75
CA THR A 37 23.89 -2.64 15.05
C THR A 37 25.40 -2.80 14.89
N TYR A 38 26.10 -1.72 14.51
CA TYR A 38 27.56 -1.67 14.41
C TYR A 38 28.23 -2.06 15.75
N THR A 39 27.90 -1.34 16.82
CA THR A 39 28.48 -1.53 18.15
C THR A 39 28.16 -2.88 18.77
N LYS A 40 26.91 -3.36 18.66
CA LYS A 40 26.51 -4.69 19.15
C LYS A 40 27.24 -5.82 18.42
N THR A 41 27.47 -5.68 17.12
CA THR A 41 28.14 -6.71 16.32
C THR A 41 29.62 -6.76 16.68
N LEU A 42 30.28 -5.62 16.75
CA LEU A 42 31.67 -5.53 17.22
C LEU A 42 31.83 -6.04 18.66
N GLY A 43 30.91 -5.71 19.57
CA GLY A 43 30.95 -6.19 20.96
C GLY A 43 30.90 -7.72 21.07
N LYS A 44 30.14 -8.38 20.19
CA LYS A 44 30.11 -9.85 20.11
C LYS A 44 31.42 -10.44 19.61
N ILE A 45 32.03 -9.81 18.60
CA ILE A 45 33.32 -10.25 18.04
C ILE A 45 34.43 -10.05 19.08
N ALA A 46 34.44 -8.89 19.75
CA ALA A 46 35.39 -8.57 20.81
C ALA A 46 35.25 -9.48 22.05
N GLY A 47 34.04 -9.95 22.34
CA GLY A 47 33.76 -10.87 23.45
C GLY A 47 34.09 -12.34 23.16
N SER A 48 34.29 -12.72 21.89
CA SER A 48 34.63 -14.10 21.53
C SER A 48 36.09 -14.40 21.83
N GLU A 49 36.36 -15.49 22.54
CA GLU A 49 37.72 -15.95 22.89
C GLU A 49 38.47 -16.56 21.69
N SER A 50 37.74 -17.02 20.67
CA SER A 50 38.30 -17.73 19.50
C SER A 50 38.34 -16.89 18.22
N SER A 51 38.06 -15.59 18.27
CA SER A 51 38.00 -14.76 17.07
C SER A 51 39.36 -14.16 16.75
N GLU A 52 39.93 -14.53 15.60
CA GLU A 52 41.13 -13.89 15.02
C GLU A 52 40.95 -12.38 14.81
N TYR A 53 39.70 -11.90 14.74
CA TYR A 53 39.35 -10.49 14.55
C TYR A 53 39.07 -9.72 15.84
N ARG A 54 39.32 -10.31 17.02
CA ARG A 54 39.07 -9.68 18.32
C ARG A 54 39.78 -8.34 18.47
N SER A 55 41.06 -8.26 18.10
CA SER A 55 41.86 -7.03 18.20
C SER A 55 41.31 -5.91 17.31
N MET A 56 40.87 -6.26 16.10
CA MET A 56 40.22 -5.33 15.16
C MET A 56 38.89 -4.84 15.72
N ALA A 57 38.09 -5.72 16.32
CA ALA A 57 36.82 -5.36 16.92
C ALA A 57 36.98 -4.36 18.07
N VAL A 58 37.94 -4.62 18.97
CA VAL A 58 38.25 -3.74 20.10
C VAL A 58 38.75 -2.38 19.62
N SER A 59 39.59 -2.35 18.57
CA SER A 59 40.12 -1.11 17.99
C SER A 59 39.01 -0.27 17.36
N ALA A 60 38.13 -0.91 16.58
CA ALA A 60 36.97 -0.24 15.96
C ALA A 60 36.00 0.33 17.01
N LEU A 61 35.74 -0.40 18.11
CA LEU A 61 34.93 0.08 19.23
C LEU A 61 35.55 1.28 19.94
N LYS A 62 36.87 1.30 20.09
CA LYS A 62 37.60 2.38 20.76
C LYS A 62 37.51 3.70 19.98
N ILE A 63 37.59 3.64 18.66
CA ILE A 63 37.57 4.82 17.77
C ILE A 63 36.12 5.28 17.47
N PHE A 64 35.12 4.42 17.69
CA PHE A 64 33.72 4.71 17.40
C PHE A 64 33.20 6.07 17.94
N PRO A 65 33.46 6.47 19.21
CA PRO A 65 33.00 7.77 19.72
C PRO A 65 33.56 8.97 18.96
N GLU A 66 34.79 8.87 18.48
CA GLU A 66 35.45 9.93 17.70
C GLU A 66 34.87 10.01 16.29
N ILE A 67 34.54 8.86 15.69
CA ILE A 67 34.01 8.78 14.32
C ILE A 67 32.57 9.30 14.23
N LEU A 68 31.78 9.20 15.31
CA LEU A 68 30.36 9.61 15.34
C LEU A 68 30.12 11.04 14.85
N ASN A 69 31.06 11.95 15.14
CA ASN A 69 30.94 13.37 14.83
C ASN A 69 31.81 13.81 13.66
N THR A 70 32.39 12.87 12.92
CA THR A 70 33.18 13.20 11.73
C THR A 70 32.29 13.78 10.64
N ARG A 71 32.87 14.68 9.83
CA ARG A 71 32.19 15.27 8.66
C ARG A 71 31.60 14.18 7.76
N ALA A 72 32.35 13.12 7.47
CA ALA A 72 31.90 12.03 6.59
C ALA A 72 30.64 11.32 7.09
N VAL A 73 30.52 11.06 8.41
CA VAL A 73 29.32 10.43 8.98
C VAL A 73 28.15 11.39 9.00
N ASN A 74 28.39 12.68 9.28
CA ASN A 74 27.35 13.71 9.25
C ASN A 74 26.80 13.92 7.83
N ASP A 75 27.68 14.02 6.83
CA ASP A 75 27.31 14.19 5.43
C ASP A 75 26.49 12.99 4.93
N PHE A 76 26.91 11.77 5.29
CA PHE A 76 26.14 10.55 4.98
C PHE A 76 24.70 10.62 5.49
N TRP A 77 24.49 11.01 6.76
CA TRP A 77 23.14 11.10 7.32
C TRP A 77 22.32 12.26 6.73
N GLN A 78 22.97 13.39 6.41
CA GLN A 78 22.29 14.47 5.69
C GLN A 78 21.80 14.02 4.31
N ASP A 79 22.59 13.21 3.60
CA ASP A 79 22.20 12.69 2.29
C ASP A 79 21.07 11.66 2.39
N VAL A 80 21.09 10.80 3.41
CA VAL A 80 19.97 9.89 3.72
C VAL A 80 18.69 10.70 4.02
N GLU A 81 18.78 11.76 4.82
CA GLU A 81 17.63 12.64 5.09
C GLU A 81 17.10 13.33 3.83
N LYS A 82 17.98 13.87 2.99
CA LYS A 82 17.59 14.48 1.71
C LYS A 82 16.92 13.47 0.78
N LEU A 83 17.42 12.23 0.73
CA LEU A 83 16.81 11.16 -0.05
C LEU A 83 15.42 10.81 0.48
N ASN A 84 15.26 10.67 1.80
CA ASN A 84 13.98 10.40 2.43
C ASN A 84 12.96 11.54 2.18
N ARG A 85 13.39 12.81 2.25
CA ARG A 85 12.55 13.96 1.89
C ARG A 85 12.15 13.95 0.43
N ARG A 86 13.08 13.65 -0.49
CA ARG A 86 12.79 13.50 -1.93
C ARG A 86 11.81 12.37 -2.21
N ASN A 87 11.97 11.22 -1.57
CA ASN A 87 11.03 10.09 -1.70
C ASN A 87 9.65 10.44 -1.15
N LYS A 88 9.56 11.17 -0.03
CA LYS A 88 8.29 11.70 0.50
C LYS A 88 7.61 12.65 -0.50
N ILE A 89 8.37 13.56 -1.11
CA ILE A 89 7.87 14.52 -2.11
C ILE A 89 7.47 13.81 -3.41
N ASN A 90 8.26 12.86 -3.89
CA ASN A 90 7.96 12.10 -5.10
C ASN A 90 6.69 11.24 -4.91
N ASN A 91 6.55 10.58 -3.76
CA ASN A 91 5.32 9.86 -3.42
C ASN A 91 4.10 10.81 -3.34
N SER A 92 4.28 12.06 -2.90
CA SER A 92 3.20 13.06 -2.92
C SER A 92 2.83 13.57 -4.32
N LYS A 93 3.75 13.52 -5.29
CA LYS A 93 3.54 14.01 -6.67
C LYS A 93 2.93 12.97 -7.62
N VAL A 94 3.07 11.68 -7.33
CA VAL A 94 2.58 10.58 -8.20
C VAL A 94 1.07 10.29 -8.01
N GLY A 95 0.34 11.09 -7.23
CA GLY A 95 -1.12 11.06 -7.22
C GLY A 95 -1.76 9.78 -6.66
N VAL A 96 -0.97 8.83 -6.17
CA VAL A 96 -1.45 7.81 -5.24
C VAL A 96 -1.15 8.30 -3.83
N ASP A 97 -1.92 9.30 -3.42
CA ASP A 97 -2.03 9.63 -2.01
C ASP A 97 -2.78 8.47 -1.34
N VAL A 98 -2.04 7.40 -1.00
CA VAL A 98 -2.38 6.50 0.10
C VAL A 98 -2.10 7.29 1.37
N GLY A 99 -2.90 8.34 1.61
CA GLY A 99 -2.71 9.29 2.69
C GLY A 99 -2.40 8.55 3.96
N GLU A 100 -1.40 9.03 4.72
CA GLU A 100 -0.84 8.37 5.90
C GLU A 100 -1.95 7.56 6.60
N TRP A 101 -1.96 6.24 6.37
CA TRP A 101 -2.77 5.30 7.14
C TRP A 101 -2.14 5.27 8.53
N GLU A 102 -2.22 6.38 9.24
CA GLU A 102 -1.98 6.40 10.65
C GLU A 102 -3.06 5.50 11.22
N PHE A 103 -2.67 4.29 11.59
CA PHE A 103 -3.38 3.43 12.52
C PHE A 103 -3.43 4.17 13.86
N SER A 104 -4.24 5.24 13.92
CA SER A 104 -4.49 5.97 15.14
C SER A 104 -5.23 5.01 16.06
N ALA A 105 -4.66 4.76 17.24
CA ALA A 105 -5.33 4.00 18.28
C ALA A 105 -6.71 4.59 18.65
N LYS A 106 -6.96 5.87 18.31
CA LYS A 106 -8.25 6.56 18.44
C LYS A 106 -8.51 7.44 17.21
N ALA A 107 -9.16 6.89 16.18
CA ALA A 107 -9.64 7.70 15.08
C ALA A 107 -10.74 8.67 15.58
N THR A 108 -10.63 9.96 15.22
CA THR A 108 -11.69 10.93 15.49
C THR A 108 -12.83 10.73 14.50
N ALA A 109 -14.07 11.05 14.90
CA ALA A 109 -15.24 10.93 14.02
C ALA A 109 -15.04 11.67 12.69
N THR A 110 -14.44 12.87 12.72
CA THR A 110 -14.12 13.66 11.53
C THR A 110 -13.14 12.95 10.58
N LYS A 111 -12.09 12.31 11.12
CA LYS A 111 -11.13 11.55 10.31
C LYS A 111 -11.80 10.33 9.68
N THR A 112 -12.59 9.57 10.45
CA THR A 112 -13.34 8.41 9.94
C THR A 112 -14.36 8.79 8.86
N ILE A 113 -15.03 9.95 8.99
CA ILE A 113 -15.93 10.47 7.96
C ILE A 113 -15.14 10.89 6.72
N GLY A 114 -14.02 11.61 6.90
CA GLY A 114 -13.15 12.04 5.80
C GLY A 114 -12.61 10.85 4.99
N ASP A 115 -12.11 9.82 5.67
CA ASP A 115 -11.62 8.59 5.05
C ASP A 115 -12.73 7.86 4.30
N ARG A 116 -13.95 7.81 4.87
CA ARG A 116 -15.13 7.23 4.20
C ARG A 116 -15.46 7.99 2.92
N CYS A 117 -15.49 9.32 2.96
CA CYS A 117 -15.75 10.15 1.77
C CYS A 117 -14.69 9.95 0.69
N ARG A 118 -13.42 9.78 1.08
CA ARG A 118 -12.32 9.49 0.16
C ARG A 118 -12.48 8.11 -0.49
N SER A 119 -12.75 7.08 0.30
CA SER A 119 -12.97 5.72 -0.21
C SER A 119 -14.18 5.68 -1.14
N ALA A 120 -15.30 6.31 -0.79
CA ALA A 120 -16.49 6.38 -1.64
C ALA A 120 -16.18 6.97 -3.02
N ARG A 121 -15.32 7.99 -3.13
CA ARG A 121 -14.90 8.56 -4.42
C ARG A 121 -14.13 7.57 -5.29
N ILE A 122 -13.20 6.83 -4.68
CA ILE A 122 -12.41 5.81 -5.37
C ILE A 122 -13.33 4.67 -5.82
N ASN A 123 -14.23 4.22 -4.95
CA ASN A 123 -15.15 3.12 -5.23
C ASN A 123 -16.17 3.49 -6.30
N GLN A 124 -16.67 4.73 -6.29
CA GLN A 124 -17.49 5.27 -7.37
C GLN A 124 -16.76 5.20 -8.70
N SER A 125 -15.46 5.56 -8.74
CA SER A 125 -14.66 5.48 -9.97
C SER A 125 -14.52 4.04 -10.45
N ILE A 126 -14.29 3.09 -9.54
CA ILE A 126 -14.20 1.65 -9.87
C ILE A 126 -15.55 1.16 -10.41
N LEU A 127 -16.65 1.45 -9.69
CA LEU A 127 -18.00 1.05 -10.09
C LEU A 127 -18.37 1.62 -11.46
N ASN A 128 -18.01 2.87 -11.74
CA ASN A 128 -18.21 3.48 -13.06
C ASN A 128 -17.46 2.72 -14.14
N GLY A 129 -16.17 2.43 -13.94
CA GLY A 129 -15.38 1.64 -14.90
C GLY A 129 -15.96 0.24 -15.10
N LEU A 130 -16.48 -0.41 -14.05
CA LEU A 130 -17.15 -1.70 -14.17
C LEU A 130 -18.45 -1.63 -14.98
N LEU A 131 -19.22 -0.55 -14.83
CA LEU A 131 -20.48 -0.35 -15.55
C LEU A 131 -20.27 0.14 -16.99
N GLU A 132 -19.06 0.54 -17.37
CA GLU A 132 -18.70 0.88 -18.75
C GLU A 132 -18.50 -0.36 -19.64
N TYR A 133 -18.35 -1.56 -19.05
CA TYR A 133 -18.32 -2.81 -19.79
C TYR A 133 -19.70 -3.15 -20.39
N ASN A 134 -19.71 -3.89 -21.51
CA ASN A 134 -20.93 -4.37 -22.17
C ASN A 134 -21.55 -5.56 -21.39
N LEU A 135 -22.22 -5.25 -20.28
CA LEU A 135 -22.75 -6.22 -19.34
C LEU A 135 -24.26 -6.41 -19.49
N ASP A 136 -24.74 -7.63 -19.32
CA ASP A 136 -26.18 -7.88 -19.32
C ASP A 136 -26.86 -7.39 -18.02
N ASP A 137 -28.18 -7.23 -18.05
CA ASP A 137 -28.95 -6.69 -16.92
C ASP A 137 -28.80 -7.48 -15.62
N ASN A 138 -28.55 -8.80 -15.69
CA ASN A 138 -28.34 -9.62 -14.50
C ASN A 138 -26.93 -9.43 -13.96
N GLN A 139 -25.93 -9.34 -14.83
CA GLN A 139 -24.55 -9.02 -14.46
C GLN A 139 -24.44 -7.64 -13.80
N VAL A 140 -25.11 -6.64 -14.37
CA VAL A 140 -25.16 -5.26 -13.85
C VAL A 140 -25.82 -5.17 -12.46
N LYS A 141 -26.84 -6.00 -12.18
CA LYS A 141 -27.46 -6.09 -10.84
C LYS A 141 -26.54 -6.74 -9.82
N ASP A 142 -25.65 -7.61 -10.27
CA ASP A 142 -24.72 -8.36 -9.43
C ASP A 142 -23.40 -7.61 -9.16
N ILE A 143 -23.08 -6.56 -9.93
CA ILE A 143 -21.91 -5.73 -9.65
C ILE A 143 -22.11 -4.95 -8.36
N ARG A 144 -21.16 -5.17 -7.44
CA ARG A 144 -21.00 -4.41 -6.20
C ARG A 144 -19.51 -4.22 -5.94
N VAL A 145 -19.12 -3.07 -5.40
CA VAL A 145 -17.72 -2.79 -5.05
C VAL A 145 -17.55 -2.86 -3.54
N PRO A 146 -17.03 -3.97 -2.98
CA PRO A 146 -16.76 -4.08 -1.55
C PRO A 146 -15.48 -3.32 -1.16
N PHE A 147 -15.41 -2.77 0.05
CA PHE A 147 -14.19 -2.21 0.61
C PHE A 147 -14.17 -2.28 2.14
N LEU A 148 -12.96 -2.32 2.71
CA LEU A 148 -12.76 -2.38 4.16
C LEU A 148 -12.37 -1.02 4.70
N GLN A 149 -13.20 -0.47 5.59
CA GLN A 149 -12.85 0.73 6.35
C GLN A 149 -12.24 0.32 7.68
N PHE A 150 -11.11 0.94 8.05
CA PHE A 150 -10.45 0.73 9.33
C PHE A 150 -10.46 2.02 10.16
N ALA A 151 -10.63 1.87 11.48
CA ALA A 151 -10.53 2.92 12.47
C ALA A 151 -9.82 2.35 13.71
N GLY A 152 -8.50 2.54 13.76
CA GLY A 152 -7.65 1.91 14.77
C GLY A 152 -7.69 0.39 14.66
N THR A 153 -8.14 -0.29 15.71
CA THR A 153 -8.27 -1.76 15.72
C THR A 153 -9.62 -2.25 15.24
N ASN A 154 -10.57 -1.36 14.97
CA ASN A 154 -11.89 -1.75 14.47
C ASN A 154 -11.96 -1.56 12.96
N GLY A 155 -12.79 -2.36 12.29
CA GLY A 155 -13.08 -2.19 10.89
C GLY A 155 -14.52 -2.55 10.54
N GLN A 156 -14.95 -2.12 9.37
CA GLN A 156 -16.26 -2.42 8.81
C GLN A 156 -16.16 -2.65 7.31
N LEU A 157 -16.79 -3.72 6.83
CA LEU A 157 -17.04 -3.90 5.41
C LEU A 157 -18.10 -2.90 4.96
N LEU A 158 -17.84 -2.20 3.87
CA LEU A 158 -18.76 -1.33 3.18
C LEU A 158 -18.91 -1.79 1.75
N ILE A 159 -20.10 -1.63 1.17
CA ILE A 159 -20.41 -2.03 -0.20
C ILE A 159 -20.95 -0.82 -0.95
N GLU A 160 -20.27 -0.41 -2.01
CA GLU A 160 -20.76 0.60 -2.94
C GLU A 160 -21.63 -0.05 -4.02
N ASP A 161 -22.80 0.52 -4.27
CA ASP A 161 -23.71 0.13 -5.37
C ASP A 161 -24.40 1.38 -5.94
N LEU A 162 -24.88 1.26 -7.18
CA LEU A 162 -25.70 2.25 -7.85
C LEU A 162 -27.16 1.78 -7.82
N MET A 163 -27.98 2.42 -6.98
CA MET A 163 -29.39 2.11 -6.77
C MET A 163 -30.25 3.29 -7.21
N GLU A 164 -31.14 3.07 -8.18
CA GLU A 164 -32.06 4.11 -8.68
C GLU A 164 -31.33 5.42 -9.11
N GLY A 165 -30.10 5.27 -9.61
CA GLY A 165 -29.24 6.38 -10.03
C GLY A 165 -28.52 7.13 -8.92
N PHE A 166 -28.60 6.66 -7.67
CA PHE A 166 -27.83 7.15 -6.55
C PHE A 166 -26.72 6.17 -6.17
N TYR A 167 -25.53 6.70 -5.90
CA TYR A 167 -24.46 5.92 -5.29
C TYR A 167 -24.76 5.76 -3.80
N VAL A 168 -24.85 4.51 -3.36
CA VAL A 168 -25.21 4.16 -1.99
C VAL A 168 -24.09 3.30 -1.39
N VAL A 169 -23.61 3.74 -0.22
CA VAL A 169 -22.67 2.96 0.61
C VAL A 169 -23.48 2.16 1.63
N LEU A 170 -23.56 0.85 1.45
CA LEU A 170 -24.24 -0.06 2.37
C LEU A 170 -23.29 -0.56 3.46
N PRO A 171 -23.66 -0.45 4.75
CA PRO A 171 -22.86 -0.96 5.86
C PRO A 171 -22.96 -2.49 5.96
N GLY A 172 -21.81 -3.16 5.94
CA GLY A 172 -21.65 -4.59 6.15
C GLY A 172 -21.13 -4.95 7.55
N PRO A 173 -20.67 -6.21 7.74
CA PRO A 173 -20.17 -6.71 9.03
C PRO A 173 -18.99 -5.89 9.57
N LYS A 174 -19.02 -5.67 10.89
CA LYS A 174 -17.92 -5.08 11.64
C LYS A 174 -16.97 -6.16 12.13
N PHE A 175 -15.70 -5.82 12.25
CA PHE A 175 -14.66 -6.71 12.74
C PHE A 175 -13.65 -5.92 13.59
N GLU A 176 -12.81 -6.64 14.34
CA GLU A 176 -11.79 -6.02 15.18
C GLU A 176 -10.49 -6.81 15.08
N LEU A 177 -9.39 -6.13 14.79
CA LEU A 177 -8.06 -6.72 14.70
C LEU A 177 -7.60 -7.23 16.08
N PRO A 178 -7.01 -8.43 16.17
CA PRO A 178 -6.49 -8.95 17.43
C PRO A 178 -5.29 -8.11 17.90
N THR A 179 -5.38 -7.54 19.09
CA THR A 179 -4.27 -6.78 19.72
C THR A 179 -3.42 -7.63 20.66
N LYS A 180 -3.89 -8.82 21.03
CA LYS A 180 -3.24 -9.77 21.93
C LYS A 180 -3.57 -11.19 21.48
N LEU A 181 -2.66 -12.14 21.69
CA LEU A 181 -2.83 -13.56 21.35
C LEU A 181 -4.14 -14.17 21.89
N LYS A 182 -4.55 -13.78 23.11
CA LYS A 182 -5.81 -14.21 23.72
C LYS A 182 -7.09 -13.77 23.00
N SER A 183 -6.98 -12.87 22.00
CA SER A 183 -8.10 -12.35 21.23
C SER A 183 -8.30 -13.09 19.89
N ILE A 184 -7.89 -14.35 19.79
CA ILE A 184 -7.92 -15.15 18.55
C ILE A 184 -9.32 -15.25 17.90
N GLY A 185 -10.39 -15.20 18.69
CA GLY A 185 -11.76 -15.15 18.16
C GLY A 185 -12.01 -13.93 17.26
N LYS A 186 -11.39 -12.79 17.57
CA LYS A 186 -11.47 -11.58 16.75
C LYS A 186 -10.74 -11.75 15.42
N LEU A 187 -9.59 -12.44 15.42
CA LEU A 187 -8.87 -12.80 14.20
C LEU A 187 -9.75 -13.64 13.25
N LYS A 188 -10.48 -14.63 13.79
CA LYS A 188 -11.39 -15.46 12.99
C LYS A 188 -12.45 -14.62 12.29
N THR A 189 -13.05 -13.66 13.01
CA THR A 189 -14.01 -12.71 12.42
C THR A 189 -13.38 -11.85 11.33
N CYS A 190 -12.19 -11.27 11.56
CA CYS A 190 -11.48 -10.48 10.55
C CYS A 190 -11.20 -11.28 9.28
N ILE A 191 -10.67 -12.50 9.43
CA ILE A 191 -10.37 -13.39 8.30
C ILE A 191 -11.66 -13.71 7.54
N GLY A 192 -12.77 -13.97 8.24
CA GLY A 192 -14.07 -14.21 7.60
C GLY A 192 -14.54 -13.04 6.74
N VAL A 193 -14.41 -11.80 7.24
CA VAL A 193 -14.78 -10.60 6.49
C VAL A 193 -13.84 -10.38 5.30
N ILE A 194 -12.53 -10.54 5.48
CA ILE A 194 -11.55 -10.41 4.38
C ILE A 194 -11.83 -11.46 3.30
N LYS A 195 -12.13 -12.70 3.68
CA LYS A 195 -12.47 -13.77 2.75
C LYS A 195 -13.71 -13.44 1.93
N LEU A 196 -14.77 -12.92 2.57
CA LEU A 196 -15.98 -12.48 1.88
C LEU A 196 -15.67 -11.40 0.82
N VAL A 197 -14.83 -10.42 1.15
CA VAL A 197 -14.41 -9.38 0.19
C VAL A 197 -13.68 -9.98 -1.00
N MET A 198 -12.75 -10.91 -0.76
CA MET A 198 -12.02 -11.59 -1.83
C MET A 198 -12.96 -12.42 -2.72
N GLU A 199 -13.93 -13.13 -2.14
CA GLU A 199 -14.93 -13.89 -2.89
C GLU A 199 -15.79 -12.98 -3.79
N MET A 200 -16.17 -11.80 -3.29
CA MET A 200 -16.89 -10.80 -4.09
C MET A 200 -16.05 -10.28 -5.26
N TYR A 201 -14.77 -9.93 -5.04
CA TYR A 201 -13.88 -9.49 -6.13
C TYR A 201 -13.65 -10.59 -7.16
N VAL A 202 -13.42 -11.83 -6.73
CA VAL A 202 -13.25 -12.98 -7.64
C VAL A 202 -14.49 -13.19 -8.50
N LYS A 203 -15.69 -13.04 -7.93
CA LYS A 203 -16.95 -13.12 -8.70
C LYS A 203 -16.98 -12.03 -9.78
N THR A 204 -16.70 -10.79 -9.42
CA THR A 204 -16.68 -9.65 -10.35
C THR A 204 -15.64 -9.84 -11.45
N CYS A 205 -14.41 -10.25 -11.11
CA CYS A 205 -13.35 -10.52 -12.10
C CYS A 205 -13.78 -11.58 -13.11
N LYS A 206 -14.37 -12.69 -12.66
CA LYS A 206 -14.88 -13.73 -13.56
C LYS A 206 -15.97 -13.21 -14.50
N THR A 207 -16.85 -12.34 -14.00
CA THR A 207 -17.87 -11.70 -14.85
C THR A 207 -17.23 -10.85 -15.94
N ILE A 208 -16.21 -10.04 -15.60
CA ILE A 208 -15.50 -9.20 -16.57
C ILE A 208 -14.71 -10.05 -17.57
N GLU A 209 -13.93 -11.04 -17.10
CA GLU A 209 -13.15 -11.93 -17.96
C GLU A 209 -14.04 -12.63 -18.98
N ASN A 210 -15.21 -13.11 -18.58
CA ASN A 210 -16.18 -13.72 -19.51
C ASN A 210 -16.72 -12.73 -20.54
N VAL A 211 -16.81 -11.44 -20.20
CA VAL A 211 -17.29 -10.38 -21.10
C VAL A 211 -16.17 -9.97 -22.06
N GLU A 212 -14.94 -9.84 -21.59
CA GLU A 212 -13.77 -9.54 -22.42
C GLU A 212 -13.40 -10.71 -23.36
N THR A 213 -13.56 -11.96 -22.91
CA THR A 213 -13.33 -13.17 -23.72
C THR A 213 -14.52 -13.55 -24.60
N SER A 214 -15.66 -12.85 -24.49
CA SER A 214 -16.81 -13.05 -25.36
C SER A 214 -16.68 -12.41 -26.74
N HIS A 215 -15.49 -11.87 -27.09
CA HIS A 215 -15.09 -11.68 -28.48
C HIS A 215 -14.95 -13.06 -29.14
N THR A 216 -15.76 -13.33 -30.16
CA THR A 216 -15.81 -14.63 -30.85
C THR A 216 -15.02 -14.57 -32.15
N ASP A 217 -14.54 -15.71 -32.65
CA ASP A 217 -13.86 -15.86 -33.96
C ASP A 217 -14.70 -15.35 -35.17
N PHE A 218 -15.95 -14.94 -34.93
CA PHE A 218 -16.85 -14.30 -35.89
C PHE A 218 -16.66 -12.78 -36.04
N ASP A 219 -16.01 -12.12 -35.07
CA ASP A 219 -15.78 -10.67 -35.10
C ASP A 219 -14.70 -10.27 -36.14
N ASP A 220 -13.88 -11.23 -36.60
CA ASP A 220 -12.93 -11.07 -37.71
C ASP A 220 -13.59 -11.24 -39.11
N ILE A 221 -14.81 -11.78 -39.17
CA ILE A 221 -15.50 -12.09 -40.45
C ILE A 221 -16.33 -10.91 -40.96
N PHE A 222 -16.80 -10.06 -40.05
CA PHE A 222 -17.59 -8.89 -40.41
C PHE A 222 -16.88 -7.63 -39.92
N ASP A 223 -16.13 -7.01 -40.84
CA ASP A 223 -15.64 -5.64 -40.72
C ASP A 223 -16.87 -4.70 -40.65
N VAL A 224 -17.46 -4.54 -39.46
CA VAL A 224 -18.63 -3.68 -39.23
C VAL A 224 -18.20 -2.44 -38.49
N ASP A 225 -17.87 -1.46 -39.32
CA ASP A 225 -17.93 -0.01 -39.15
C ASP A 225 -18.48 0.50 -37.80
N ASP A 226 -17.68 1.39 -37.19
CA ASP A 226 -17.89 2.15 -35.95
C ASP A 226 -19.29 2.81 -35.86
N THR A 227 -20.29 2.02 -35.56
CA THR A 227 -21.59 2.50 -35.10
C THR A 227 -21.87 1.89 -33.75
N VAL A 228 -21.39 2.61 -32.73
CA VAL A 228 -21.80 2.54 -31.32
C VAL A 228 -23.28 2.18 -31.25
N LYS A 229 -23.59 0.90 -31.06
CA LYS A 229 -24.93 0.48 -30.63
C LYS A 229 -25.08 1.07 -29.24
N SER A 230 -25.96 2.07 -29.11
CA SER A 230 -26.30 2.65 -27.82
C SER A 230 -26.92 1.54 -26.97
N ILE A 231 -26.13 0.98 -26.06
CA ILE A 231 -26.61 -0.10 -25.21
C ILE A 231 -27.40 0.54 -24.08
N THR A 232 -28.71 0.30 -24.12
CA THR A 232 -29.70 0.85 -23.19
C THR A 232 -29.63 0.05 -21.89
N HIS A 233 -28.57 0.24 -21.09
CA HIS A 233 -28.49 -0.38 -19.77
C HIS A 233 -29.06 0.57 -18.71
N ASN A 234 -29.97 0.05 -17.89
CA ASN A 234 -30.71 0.86 -16.91
C ASN A 234 -29.76 1.53 -15.89
N LYS A 235 -28.65 0.89 -15.46
CA LYS A 235 -27.65 1.54 -14.59
C LYS A 235 -26.66 2.44 -15.34
N TYR A 236 -26.29 2.11 -16.59
CA TYR A 236 -25.34 2.91 -17.39
C TYR A 236 -25.87 4.33 -17.64
N ASN A 237 -27.16 4.44 -17.96
CA ASN A 237 -27.83 5.74 -18.14
C ASN A 237 -27.81 6.62 -16.87
N HIS A 238 -27.50 6.04 -15.71
CA HIS A 238 -27.36 6.74 -14.45
C HIS A 238 -25.91 6.95 -14.00
N ILE A 239 -24.91 6.56 -14.81
CA ILE A 239 -23.51 6.87 -14.53
C ILE A 239 -23.33 8.39 -14.58
N CYS A 240 -23.18 8.99 -13.41
CA CYS A 240 -22.81 10.39 -13.32
C CYS A 240 -21.29 10.49 -13.48
N LYS A 241 -20.83 11.28 -14.45
CA LYS A 241 -19.43 11.66 -14.52
C LYS A 241 -19.05 12.28 -13.17
N PRO A 242 -17.96 11.82 -12.53
CA PRO A 242 -17.52 12.41 -11.28
C PRO A 242 -17.39 13.93 -11.37
N TRP A 243 -17.68 14.65 -10.29
CA TRP A 243 -17.61 16.12 -10.31
C TRP A 243 -16.19 16.66 -10.59
N TRP A 244 -15.16 15.82 -10.42
CA TRP A 244 -13.76 16.11 -10.76
C TRP A 244 -13.37 15.71 -12.19
N THR A 245 -14.28 15.16 -12.99
CA THR A 245 -14.03 14.93 -14.42
C THR A 245 -13.75 16.28 -15.08
N PRO A 246 -12.60 16.47 -15.75
CA PRO A 246 -12.29 17.70 -16.44
C PRO A 246 -13.44 18.06 -17.37
N LYS A 247 -14.09 19.19 -17.11
CA LYS A 247 -15.12 19.71 -18.02
C LYS A 247 -14.40 20.06 -19.32
N LYS A 248 -14.83 19.48 -20.44
CA LYS A 248 -14.35 19.91 -21.75
C LYS A 248 -14.54 21.43 -21.82
N SER A 249 -13.47 22.17 -22.06
CA SER A 249 -13.58 23.60 -22.33
C SER A 249 -14.41 23.72 -23.60
N ASN A 250 -15.64 24.21 -23.47
CA ASN A 250 -16.37 24.70 -24.62
C ASN A 250 -15.60 25.94 -25.09
N ASN A 251 -14.67 25.75 -26.03
CA ASN A 251 -14.14 26.88 -26.77
C ASN A 251 -15.31 27.43 -27.62
N PRO A 252 -15.58 28.73 -27.57
CA PRO A 252 -16.59 29.38 -28.41
C PRO A 252 -16.23 29.30 -29.90
#